data_AF-A0A821MV59-F1
#
_entry.id   AF-A0A821MV59-F1
#
_cell.length_a   1.000
_cell.length_b   1.000
_cell.length_c   1.000
_cell.angle_alpha   90.00
_cell.angle_beta   90.00
_cell.angle_gamma   90.00
#
_symmetry.space_group_name_H-M   'P 1'
#
loop_
_entity.id
_entity.type
_entity.pdbx_description
1 polymer ?
#
loop_
_entity_poly.entity_id
_entity_poly.type
_entity_poly.pdbx_seq_one_letter_code
_entity_poly.pdbx_strand_id
1 'polypeptide(L)'
;HLIQEDTNANPVLLDALGLNRGHAFINGNDLGLYWLIQGICENKQPCCCQHAQISCLKPTQRYYHIPSDWLRSKNNLITVFDDLGAPSPGSVGLVQRVVTKIYK
;
A
#
# COMPACT_ATOMS: atom_id res chain seq x y z
N HIS A 1 11.23 4.68 12.71
CA HIS A 1 12.44 4.91 11.90
C HIS A 1 12.19 5.87 10.74
N LEU A 2 11.20 5.66 9.86
CA LEU A 2 11.07 6.48 8.63
C LEU A 2 10.24 7.78 8.76
N ILE A 3 9.60 8.05 9.90
CA ILE A 3 8.71 9.22 10.06
C ILE A 3 9.48 10.55 10.00
N GLN A 4 10.77 10.57 10.35
CA GLN A 4 11.57 11.80 10.40
C GLN A 4 12.30 12.12 9.09
N GLU A 5 12.40 11.17 8.17
CA GLU A 5 13.13 11.30 6.90
C GLU A 5 12.22 11.27 5.67
N ASP A 6 10.93 11.00 5.84
CA ASP A 6 9.94 11.02 4.77
C ASP A 6 9.60 12.46 4.40
N THR A 7 10.35 13.03 3.45
CA THR A 7 10.14 14.40 2.94
C THR A 7 9.01 14.50 1.93
N ASN A 8 8.37 13.38 1.55
CA ASN A 8 7.21 13.42 0.68
C ASN A 8 6.00 13.98 1.43
N ALA A 9 5.67 15.24 1.14
CA ALA A 9 4.48 15.87 1.68
C ALA A 9 3.23 15.20 1.09
N ASN A 10 2.57 14.38 1.92
CA ASN A 10 1.26 13.81 1.67
C ASN A 10 1.15 12.93 0.40
N PRO A 11 1.90 11.82 0.31
CA PRO A 11 1.86 10.94 -0.86
C PRO A 11 0.48 10.31 -1.04
N VAL A 12 0.09 10.13 -2.30
CA VAL A 12 -1.12 9.41 -2.70
C VAL A 12 -0.80 7.92 -2.83
N LEU A 13 -1.66 7.09 -2.26
CA LEU A 13 -1.52 5.64 -2.28
C LEU A 13 -2.77 5.02 -2.89
N LEU A 14 -2.60 3.92 -3.61
CA LEU A 14 -3.69 2.99 -3.91
C LEU A 14 -3.98 2.16 -2.65
N ASP A 15 -5.19 2.22 -2.15
CA ASP A 15 -5.72 1.27 -1.16
C ASP A 15 -6.29 0.07 -1.90
N ALA A 16 -5.57 -1.03 -1.87
CA ALA A 16 -5.93 -2.27 -2.57
C ALA A 16 -6.99 -3.10 -1.83
N LEU A 17 -7.68 -2.53 -0.84
CA LEU A 17 -8.76 -3.22 -0.12
C LEU A 17 -9.81 -3.79 -1.09
N GLY A 18 -10.18 -5.04 -0.86
CA GLY A 18 -11.18 -5.74 -1.68
C GLY A 18 -10.61 -6.40 -2.93
N LEU A 19 -9.30 -6.29 -3.15
CA LEU A 19 -8.52 -7.08 -4.11
C LEU A 19 -7.85 -8.28 -3.43
N ASN A 20 -7.30 -9.19 -4.24
CA ASN A 20 -6.52 -10.33 -3.77
C ASN A 20 -5.04 -10.20 -4.16
N ARG A 21 -4.69 -10.60 -5.39
CA ARG A 21 -3.32 -10.58 -5.93
C ARG A 21 -3.35 -10.22 -7.39
N GLY A 22 -2.45 -9.35 -7.81
CA GLY A 22 -2.25 -9.05 -9.22
C GLY A 22 -1.48 -7.76 -9.43
N HIS A 23 -1.70 -7.07 -10.54
CA HIS A 23 -0.98 -5.84 -10.88
C HIS A 23 -1.92 -4.66 -11.03
N ALA A 24 -1.43 -3.48 -10.63
CA ALA A 24 -2.13 -2.22 -10.83
C ALA A 24 -1.30 -1.27 -11.69
N PHE A 25 -1.96 -0.44 -12.47
CA PHE A 25 -1.33 0.53 -13.37
C PHE A 25 -1.95 1.91 -13.19
N ILE A 26 -1.12 2.94 -13.23
CA ILE A 26 -1.53 4.35 -13.18
C ILE A 26 -1.07 5.03 -14.48
N ASN A 27 -2.03 5.44 -15.31
CA ASN A 27 -1.77 6.08 -16.61
C ASN A 27 -0.80 5.28 -17.50
N GLY A 28 -0.85 3.94 -17.43
CA GLY A 28 0.01 3.03 -18.20
C GLY A 28 1.34 2.66 -17.52
N ASN A 29 1.67 3.27 -16.37
CA ASN A 29 2.85 2.89 -15.59
C ASN A 29 2.49 1.75 -14.62
N ASP A 30 3.32 0.72 -14.56
CA ASP A 30 3.14 -0.41 -13.66
C ASP A 30 3.47 0.00 -12.21
N LEU A 31 2.46 -0.04 -11.34
CA LEU A 31 2.60 0.20 -9.90
C LEU A 31 3.27 -0.99 -9.20
N GLY A 32 3.26 -2.15 -9.84
CA GLY A 32 3.82 -3.40 -9.36
C GLY A 32 2.77 -4.38 -8.85
N LEU A 33 3.28 -5.52 -8.38
CA LEU A 33 2.49 -6.60 -7.79
C LEU A 33 1.87 -6.12 -6.47
N TYR A 34 0.54 -6.14 -6.40
CA TYR A 34 -0.17 -6.12 -5.14
C TYR A 34 -0.50 -7.53 -4.67
N TRP A 35 -0.47 -7.74 -3.36
CA TRP A 35 -0.86 -9.00 -2.75
C TRP A 35 -1.28 -8.80 -1.30
N LEU A 36 -2.57 -8.96 -1.04
CA LEU A 36 -3.14 -8.80 0.30
C LEU A 36 -3.02 -10.06 1.17
N ILE A 37 -1.93 -10.83 1.01
CA ILE A 37 -1.67 -11.99 1.86
C ILE A 37 -1.57 -11.55 3.31
N GLN A 38 -2.16 -12.30 4.24
CA GLN A 38 -2.11 -11.94 5.65
C GLN A 38 -0.72 -12.20 6.23
N GLY A 39 -0.19 -11.21 6.93
CA GLY A 39 1.05 -11.34 7.69
C GLY A 39 0.86 -12.20 8.93
N ILE A 40 1.79 -13.11 9.17
CA ILE A 40 1.85 -13.94 10.37
C ILE A 40 2.95 -13.37 11.28
N CYS A 41 2.60 -13.13 12.54
CA CYS A 41 3.58 -12.80 13.57
C CYS A 41 3.91 -14.05 14.36
N GLU A 42 5.19 -14.27 14.61
CA GLU A 42 5.69 -15.38 15.39
C GLU A 42 6.10 -14.88 16.78
N ASN A 43 5.84 -15.68 17.81
CA ASN A 43 6.25 -15.36 19.17
C ASN A 43 7.77 -15.50 19.39
N LYS A 44 8.50 -16.03 18.40
CA LYS A 44 9.96 -16.13 18.44
C LYS A 44 10.55 -15.06 17.55
N GLN A 45 11.26 -14.12 18.16
CA GLN A 45 12.09 -13.17 17.43
C GLN A 45 13.19 -13.97 16.69
N PRO A 46 13.27 -13.93 15.34
CA PRO A 46 14.42 -14.47 14.64
C PRO A 46 15.67 -13.75 15.16
N CYS A 47 16.74 -14.49 15.47
CA CYS A 47 17.96 -13.92 16.05
C CYS A 47 18.58 -12.79 15.20
N CYS A 48 18.23 -12.75 13.90
CA CYS A 48 18.68 -11.81 12.90
C CYS A 48 17.68 -10.69 12.56
N CYS A 49 16.45 -10.71 13.09
CA CYS A 49 15.43 -9.69 12.83
C CYS A 49 15.16 -8.85 14.08
N GLN A 50 15.85 -7.71 14.20
CA GLN A 50 15.69 -6.78 15.32
C GLN A 50 14.40 -5.94 15.26
N HIS A 51 13.70 -5.94 14.12
CA HIS A 51 12.45 -5.19 13.98
C HIS A 51 11.28 -5.93 14.62
N ALA A 52 10.44 -5.19 15.37
CA ALA A 52 9.19 -5.70 15.88
C ALA A 52 8.25 -6.08 14.72
N GLN A 53 7.66 -7.28 14.77
CA GLN A 53 6.58 -7.65 13.88
C GLN A 53 5.32 -6.90 14.29
N ILE A 54 4.73 -6.15 13.35
CA ILE A 54 3.53 -5.34 13.56
C ILE A 54 2.45 -5.72 12.54
N SER A 55 1.20 -5.33 12.81
CA SER A 55 0.07 -5.54 11.90
C SER A 55 -0.21 -7.01 11.55
N CYS A 56 -0.08 -7.90 12.54
CA CYS A 56 -0.41 -9.32 12.44
C CYS A 56 -1.86 -9.54 11.96
N LEU A 57 -2.09 -10.59 11.17
CA LEU A 57 -3.39 -10.96 10.59
C LEU A 57 -4.00 -9.87 9.68
N LYS A 58 -3.23 -8.84 9.33
CA LYS A 58 -3.57 -7.84 8.31
C LYS A 58 -2.80 -8.14 7.03
N PRO A 59 -3.21 -7.60 5.88
CA PRO A 59 -2.43 -7.69 4.66
C PRO A 59 -0.97 -7.25 4.91
N THR A 60 -0.01 -8.04 4.43
CA THR A 60 1.42 -7.70 4.50
C THR A 60 1.69 -6.35 3.83
N GLN A 61 0.94 -6.04 2.78
CA GLN A 61 0.90 -4.73 2.16
C GLN A 61 -0.53 -4.45 1.64
N ARG A 62 -1.11 -3.33 2.07
CA ARG A 62 -2.43 -2.86 1.62
C ARG A 62 -2.34 -1.59 0.77
N TYR A 63 -1.37 -0.74 1.08
CA TYR A 63 -1.20 0.56 0.44
C TYR A 63 -0.01 0.54 -0.50
N TYR A 64 -0.21 1.01 -1.73
CA TYR A 64 0.79 1.03 -2.78
C TYR A 64 1.05 2.47 -3.21
N HIS A 65 2.32 2.90 -3.16
CA HIS A 65 2.71 4.28 -3.41
C HIS A 65 2.56 4.64 -4.89
N ILE A 66 1.82 5.72 -5.17
CA ILE A 66 1.69 6.28 -6.52
C ILE A 66 2.62 7.50 -6.62
N PRO A 67 3.67 7.46 -7.45
CA PRO A 67 4.51 8.62 -7.72
C PRO A 67 3.68 9.79 -8.24
N SER A 68 3.91 11.00 -7.69
CA SER A 68 3.20 12.21 -8.09
C SER A 68 3.34 12.51 -9.58
N ASP A 69 4.51 12.22 -10.16
CA ASP A 69 4.82 12.50 -11.56
C ASP A 69 4.05 11.59 -12.53
N TRP A 70 3.40 10.54 -12.03
CA TRP A 70 2.51 9.69 -12.82
C TRP A 70 1.09 10.25 -12.90
N LEU A 71 0.73 11.21 -12.03
CA LEU A 71 -0.61 11.77 -11.94
C LEU A 71 -0.77 13.01 -12.82
N ARG A 72 -1.96 13.16 -13.38
CA ARG A 72 -2.45 14.33 -14.11
C ARG A 72 -3.44 15.09 -13.23
N SER A 73 -3.68 16.36 -13.55
CA SER A 73 -4.67 17.19 -12.81
C SER A 73 -6.11 16.67 -12.92
N LYS A 74 -6.44 15.92 -13.97
CA LYS A 74 -7.74 15.28 -14.19
C LYS A 74 -7.61 14.07 -15.11
N ASN A 75 -8.67 13.25 -15.16
CA ASN A 75 -8.80 12.12 -16.08
C ASN A 75 -7.64 11.11 -15.99
N ASN A 76 -7.22 10.79 -14.75
CA ASN A 76 -6.28 9.69 -14.52
C ASN A 76 -6.98 8.35 -14.76
N LEU A 77 -6.26 7.41 -15.36
CA LEU A 77 -6.71 6.04 -15.56
C LEU A 77 -6.02 5.12 -14.56
N ILE A 78 -6.82 4.36 -13.82
CA ILE A 78 -6.36 3.24 -12.99
C ILE A 78 -6.82 1.95 -13.67
N THR A 79 -5.89 1.03 -13.88
CA THR A 79 -6.19 -0.31 -14.40
C THR A 79 -5.73 -1.33 -13.38
N VAL A 80 -6.58 -2.30 -13.05
CA VAL A 80 -6.30 -3.36 -12.07
C VAL A 80 -6.55 -4.70 -12.73
N PHE A 81 -5.57 -5.59 -12.63
CA PHE A 81 -5.67 -6.99 -13.01
C PHE A 81 -5.58 -7.82 -11.74
N ASP A 82 -6.64 -8.56 -11.41
CA ASP A 82 -6.67 -9.44 -10.25
C ASP A 82 -6.65 -10.90 -10.71
N ASP A 83 -5.55 -11.60 -10.43
CA ASP A 83 -5.31 -12.96 -10.90
C ASP A 83 -6.17 -14.01 -10.17
N LEU A 84 -6.63 -13.67 -8.96
CA LEU A 84 -7.37 -14.57 -8.08
C LEU A 84 -8.84 -14.16 -7.91
N GLY A 85 -9.27 -13.14 -8.67
CA GLY A 85 -10.59 -12.53 -8.58
C GLY A 85 -10.71 -11.58 -7.40
N ALA A 86 -11.25 -10.38 -7.62
CA ALA A 86 -11.46 -9.41 -6.56
C ALA A 86 -12.79 -9.68 -5.83
N PRO A 87 -12.80 -9.98 -4.51
CA PRO A 87 -14.03 -10.24 -3.77
C PRO A 87 -14.90 -9.00 -3.59
N SER A 88 -14.31 -7.80 -3.56
CA SER A 88 -15.04 -6.54 -3.34
C SER A 88 -14.33 -5.37 -4.05
N PRO A 89 -14.26 -5.36 -5.39
CA PRO A 89 -13.51 -4.35 -6.14
C PRO A 89 -13.97 -2.91 -5.88
N GLY A 90 -15.23 -2.71 -5.45
CA GLY A 90 -15.75 -1.39 -5.06
C GLY A 90 -15.12 -0.82 -3.78
N SER A 91 -14.33 -1.60 -3.03
CA SER A 91 -13.59 -1.13 -1.85
C SER A 91 -12.23 -0.52 -2.18
N VAL A 92 -11.77 -0.63 -3.44
CA VAL A 92 -10.53 -0.02 -3.89
C VAL A 92 -10.66 1.50 -3.84
N GLY A 93 -9.63 2.17 -3.32
CA GLY A 93 -9.66 3.61 -3.15
C GLY A 93 -8.30 4.28 -3.33
N LEU A 94 -8.33 5.60 -3.39
CA LEU A 94 -7.14 6.42 -3.25
C LEU A 94 -7.13 7.04 -1.85
N VAL A 95 -5.99 6.94 -1.18
CA VAL A 95 -5.81 7.54 0.15
C VAL A 95 -4.58 8.43 0.15
N GLN A 96 -4.58 9.42 1.03
CA GLN A 96 -3.43 10.28 1.25
C GLN A 96 -2.81 9.95 2.61
N ARG A 97 -1.49 9.73 2.62
CA ARG A 97 -0.78 9.53 3.88
C ARG A 97 -0.55 10.87 4.54
N VAL A 98 -1.16 11.10 5.71
CA VAL A 98 -0.93 12.30 6.51
C VAL A 98 -0.13 11.90 7.76
N VAL A 99 1.03 12.54 7.96
CA VAL A 99 1.87 12.36 9.14
C VAL A 99 1.71 13.58 10.04
N THR A 100 1.05 13.41 11.17
CA THR A 100 0.95 14.45 12.20
C THR A 100 2.10 14.31 13.19
N LYS A 101 2.83 15.40 13.46
CA LYS A 101 3.74 15.45 14.60
C LYS A 101 2.89 15.54 15.87
N ILE A 102 2.85 14.46 16.65
CA ILE A 102 2.31 14.51 18.00
C ILE A 102 3.41 15.10 18.87
N TYR A 103 3.27 16.37 19.25
CA TYR A 103 4.09 16.95 20.32
C TYR A 103 3.60 16.35 21.63
N LYS A 104 4.49 15.66 22.35
CA LYS A 104 4.31 15.32 23.78
C LYS A 104 5.00 16.38 24.61
#